data_AF-A0A1G6UVY5-F1
#
_entry.id   AF-A0A1G6UVY5-F1
#
_cell.length_a   1.000
_cell.length_b   1.000
_cell.length_c   1.000
_cell.angle_alpha   90.00
_cell.angle_beta   90.00
_cell.angle_gamma   90.00
#
_symmetry.space_group_name_H-M   'P 1'
#
loop_
_entity.id
_entity.type
_entity.pdbx_description
1 polymer ?
#
loop_
_entity_poly.entity_id
_entity_poly.type
_entity_poly.pdbx_seq_one_letter_code
_entity_poly.pdbx_strand_id
1 'polypeptide(L)'
;MAHLFEVLGFPDGSRMTNVWNNTWADEARGDEVASGHFVELGADQDVGVESDFLSSHLPFNVAGLGGLFPDGKPWMFVMQKASAAGTPGVLGEVDPHGVLRGSLDRALAFNPEAVAVHEFRWSHRDLATVYEEDGVPPGSVDRWSVADLLRGILAQCCDVPLSDLVAGYPDCAYGDAPHPCEFDVFDDAFAAWGRRLG
;
A
#
# COMPACT_ATOMS: atom_id res chain seq x y z
N MET A 1 5.15 2.14 -16.27
CA MET A 1 5.83 1.42 -15.17
C MET A 1 4.88 1.52 -13.98
N ALA A 2 4.99 0.71 -12.92
CA ALA A 2 4.00 0.80 -11.83
C ALA A 2 4.04 2.18 -11.17
N HIS A 3 2.88 2.78 -10.87
CA HIS A 3 2.75 4.15 -10.37
C HIS A 3 3.61 4.40 -9.12
N LEU A 4 3.60 3.48 -8.15
CA LEU A 4 4.42 3.63 -6.93
C LEU A 4 5.92 3.66 -7.24
N PHE A 5 6.41 2.89 -8.21
CA PHE A 5 7.82 2.91 -8.59
C PHE A 5 8.21 4.23 -9.24
N GLU A 6 7.31 4.81 -10.04
CA GLU A 6 7.52 6.12 -10.66
C GLU A 6 7.53 7.24 -9.60
N VAL A 7 6.59 7.21 -8.65
CA VAL A 7 6.47 8.21 -7.59
C VAL A 7 7.60 8.12 -6.54
N LEU A 8 8.04 6.91 -6.19
CA LEU A 8 9.10 6.70 -5.22
C LEU A 8 10.51 6.96 -5.78
N GLY A 9 10.67 6.94 -7.11
CA GLY A 9 11.93 7.31 -7.75
C GLY A 9 13.09 6.38 -7.37
N PHE A 10 12.85 5.07 -7.37
CA PHE A 10 13.86 4.09 -6.97
C PHE A 10 15.14 4.16 -7.82
N PRO A 11 16.34 4.08 -7.21
CA PRO A 11 17.58 3.92 -7.96
C PRO A 11 17.58 2.66 -8.84
N ASP A 12 18.22 2.74 -10.01
CA ASP A 12 18.39 1.60 -10.91
C ASP A 12 19.03 0.40 -10.18
N GLY A 13 18.37 -0.75 -10.27
CA GLY A 13 18.79 -1.98 -9.58
C GLY A 13 18.15 -2.20 -8.21
N SER A 14 17.31 -1.28 -7.74
CA SER A 14 16.43 -1.53 -6.58
C SER A 14 15.46 -2.66 -6.92
N ARG A 15 15.18 -3.53 -5.97
CA ARG A 15 14.28 -4.68 -6.16
C ARG A 15 13.25 -4.77 -5.05
N MET A 16 12.01 -5.10 -5.41
CA MET A 16 10.99 -5.51 -4.47
C MET A 16 11.27 -6.94 -4.03
N THR A 17 11.25 -7.19 -2.72
CA THR A 17 11.47 -8.52 -2.13
C THR A 17 10.38 -8.91 -1.15
N ASN A 18 9.47 -7.99 -0.81
CA ASN A 18 8.32 -8.28 0.03
C ASN A 18 7.08 -7.51 -0.42
N VAL A 19 5.90 -8.08 -0.18
CA VAL A 19 4.58 -7.46 -0.32
C VAL A 19 3.68 -7.99 0.78
N TRP A 20 2.85 -7.14 1.38
CA TRP A 20 1.88 -7.58 2.38
C TRP A 20 0.56 -6.84 2.22
N ASN A 21 -0.51 -7.53 2.60
CA ASN A 21 -1.88 -7.03 2.58
C ASN A 21 -2.50 -7.22 3.96
N ASN A 22 -3.17 -6.20 4.47
CA ASN A 22 -4.04 -6.31 5.63
C ASN A 22 -5.50 -6.43 5.14
N THR A 23 -5.96 -7.65 4.92
CA THR A 23 -7.35 -7.93 4.49
C THR A 23 -8.38 -7.49 5.53
N TRP A 24 -7.99 -7.35 6.79
CA TRP A 24 -8.83 -6.84 7.89
C TRP A 24 -8.74 -5.33 8.10
N ALA A 25 -8.18 -4.58 7.14
CA ALA A 25 -8.23 -3.12 7.21
C ALA A 25 -9.69 -2.67 7.39
N ASP A 26 -9.92 -1.74 8.33
CA ASP A 26 -11.25 -1.30 8.75
C ASP A 26 -12.15 -1.00 7.54
N GLU A 27 -13.44 -1.35 7.62
CA GLU A 27 -14.43 -1.01 6.60
C GLU A 27 -14.45 0.50 6.31
N ALA A 28 -14.76 0.86 5.06
CA ALA A 28 -14.87 2.26 4.66
C ALA A 28 -15.95 2.98 5.48
N ARG A 29 -15.59 4.08 6.15
CA ARG A 29 -16.54 4.89 6.93
C ARG A 29 -16.53 6.35 6.47
N GLY A 30 -17.48 6.69 5.61
CA GLY A 30 -17.61 8.04 5.08
C GLY A 30 -16.45 8.40 4.16
N ASP A 31 -16.08 9.68 4.14
CA ASP A 31 -14.93 10.14 3.37
C ASP A 31 -13.63 9.70 4.05
N GLU A 32 -12.68 9.19 3.28
CA GLU A 32 -11.40 8.67 3.76
C GLU A 32 -10.22 9.35 3.06
N VAL A 33 -9.09 9.39 3.74
CA VAL A 33 -7.80 9.79 3.19
C VAL A 33 -6.79 8.65 3.34
N ALA A 34 -5.75 8.67 2.51
CA ALA A 34 -4.63 7.76 2.57
C ALA A 34 -3.31 8.50 2.79
N SER A 35 -2.40 7.86 3.51
CA SER A 35 -0.99 8.23 3.54
C SER A 35 -0.11 7.04 3.15
N GLY A 36 0.93 7.31 2.36
CA GLY A 36 2.00 6.38 2.05
C GLY A 36 3.29 6.86 2.71
N HIS A 37 4.03 5.95 3.34
CA HIS A 37 5.24 6.29 4.08
C HIS A 37 6.42 5.47 3.56
N PHE A 38 7.41 6.16 3.02
CA PHE A 38 8.67 5.53 2.63
C PHE A 38 9.62 5.50 3.83
N VAL A 39 10.05 4.30 4.19
CA VAL A 39 10.87 4.01 5.36
C VAL A 39 12.17 3.38 4.91
N GLU A 40 13.28 4.03 5.21
CA GLU A 40 14.61 3.44 5.10
C GLU A 40 14.89 2.63 6.36
N LEU A 41 15.37 1.40 6.19
CA LEU A 41 15.70 0.50 7.29
C LEU A 41 17.21 0.48 7.55
N GLY A 42 17.58 0.10 8.77
CA GLY A 42 18.96 -0.20 9.15
C GLY A 42 19.56 -1.30 8.27
N ALA A 43 20.87 -1.23 8.03
CA ALA A 43 21.53 -2.10 7.05
C ALA A 43 21.43 -3.61 7.37
N ASP A 44 21.29 -3.95 8.65
CA ASP A 44 21.20 -5.33 9.13
C ASP A 44 19.74 -5.79 9.37
N GLN A 45 18.75 -4.99 8.99
CA GLN A 45 17.33 -5.31 9.19
C GLN A 45 16.76 -6.16 8.06
N ASP A 46 15.73 -6.95 8.38
CA ASP A 46 15.03 -7.78 7.40
C ASP A 46 13.65 -7.19 7.11
N VAL A 47 13.34 -7.02 5.83
CA VAL A 47 12.07 -6.42 5.38
C VAL A 47 10.86 -7.23 5.85
N GLY A 48 10.95 -8.56 5.88
CA GLY A 48 9.87 -9.43 6.34
C GLY A 48 9.57 -9.20 7.82
N VAL A 49 10.60 -9.28 8.66
CA VAL A 49 10.49 -9.07 10.12
C VAL A 49 9.94 -7.69 10.44
N GLU A 50 10.47 -6.64 9.79
CA GLU A 50 10.03 -5.27 10.06
C GLU A 50 8.60 -5.00 9.56
N SER A 51 8.20 -5.60 8.42
CA SER A 51 6.84 -5.47 7.92
C SER A 51 5.80 -6.15 8.82
N ASP A 52 6.14 -7.31 9.41
CA ASP A 52 5.29 -8.01 10.38
C ASP A 52 5.16 -7.19 11.68
N PHE A 53 6.28 -6.62 12.14
CA PHE A 53 6.29 -5.74 13.30
C PHE A 53 5.41 -4.51 13.07
N LEU A 54 5.59 -3.78 11.97
CA LEU A 54 4.79 -2.60 11.66
C LEU A 54 3.32 -2.96 11.47
N SER A 55 3.01 -4.01 10.71
CA SER A 55 1.62 -4.41 10.45
C SER A 55 0.85 -4.76 11.72
N SER A 56 1.53 -5.28 12.75
CA SER A 56 0.92 -5.60 14.05
C SER A 56 0.76 -4.39 14.99
N HIS A 57 1.48 -3.30 14.74
CA HIS A 57 1.48 -2.10 15.60
C HIS A 57 0.83 -0.87 14.95
N LEU A 58 0.50 -0.94 13.66
CA LEU A 58 -0.14 0.13 12.90
C LEU A 58 -1.65 -0.10 12.77
N PRO A 59 -2.48 0.56 13.59
CA PRO A 59 -3.94 0.39 13.56
C PRO A 59 -4.59 0.81 12.23
N PHE A 60 -3.91 1.62 11.43
CA PHE A 60 -4.43 2.16 10.17
C PHE A 60 -3.81 1.49 8.94
N ASN A 61 -3.02 0.43 9.10
CA ASN A 61 -2.33 -0.25 8.02
C ASN A 61 -3.31 -0.90 7.04
N VAL A 62 -3.08 -0.68 5.76
CA VAL A 62 -3.85 -1.29 4.67
C VAL A 62 -3.02 -2.35 3.96
N ALA A 63 -1.83 -1.97 3.51
CA ALA A 63 -0.94 -2.83 2.74
C ALA A 63 0.43 -2.16 2.61
N GLY A 64 1.40 -2.85 2.03
CA GLY A 64 2.67 -2.26 1.66
C GLY A 64 3.59 -3.20 0.91
N LEU A 65 4.75 -2.68 0.57
CA LEU A 65 5.81 -3.40 -0.10
C LEU A 65 7.16 -3.05 0.52
N GLY A 66 8.14 -3.91 0.30
CA GLY A 66 9.50 -3.62 0.70
C GLY A 66 10.50 -4.32 -0.19
N GLY A 67 11.75 -3.94 -0.01
CA GLY A 67 12.78 -4.33 -0.94
C GLY A 67 14.18 -3.96 -0.49
N LEU A 68 15.10 -4.08 -1.45
CA LEU A 68 16.50 -3.75 -1.26
C LEU A 68 16.91 -2.72 -2.30
N PHE A 69 17.68 -1.72 -1.88
CA PHE A 69 18.41 -0.83 -2.76
C PHE A 69 19.57 -1.57 -3.45
N PRO A 70 20.22 -0.96 -4.47
CA PRO A 70 21.34 -1.60 -5.17
C PRO A 70 22.55 -1.86 -4.26
N ASP A 71 22.71 -1.09 -3.18
CA ASP A 71 23.75 -1.27 -2.17
C ASP A 71 23.41 -2.35 -1.12
N GLY A 72 22.23 -2.97 -1.24
CA GLY A 72 21.74 -4.00 -0.34
C GLY A 72 21.01 -3.47 0.89
N LYS A 73 20.87 -2.15 1.07
CA LYS A 73 20.12 -1.61 2.20
C LYS A 73 18.62 -1.86 2.04
N PRO A 74 17.91 -2.22 3.13
CA PRO A 74 16.50 -2.48 3.07
C PRO A 74 15.65 -1.21 3.11
N TRP A 75 14.48 -1.28 2.46
CA TRP A 75 13.47 -0.22 2.46
C TRP A 75 12.07 -0.80 2.52
N MET A 76 11.12 0.01 2.99
CA MET A 76 9.70 -0.31 3.01
C MET A 76 8.85 0.87 2.57
N PHE A 77 7.69 0.57 2.02
CA PHE A 77 6.63 1.51 1.75
C PHE A 77 5.34 1.03 2.40
N VAL A 78 4.85 1.80 3.38
CA VAL A 78 3.68 1.45 4.20
C VAL A 78 2.52 2.34 3.81
N MET A 79 1.37 1.75 3.50
CA MET A 79 0.15 2.50 3.17
C MET A 79 -0.88 2.39 4.29
N GLN A 80 -1.41 3.54 4.70
CA GLN A 80 -2.39 3.67 5.76
C GLN A 80 -3.61 4.46 5.29
N LYS A 81 -4.76 4.22 5.92
CA LYS A 81 -5.98 5.01 5.69
C LYS A 81 -6.64 5.48 6.97
N ALA A 82 -7.31 6.62 6.93
CA ALA A 82 -8.10 7.15 8.03
C ALA A 82 -9.36 7.86 7.52
N SER A 83 -10.35 8.00 8.40
CA SER A 83 -11.51 8.87 8.16
C SER A 83 -11.05 10.32 7.95
N ALA A 84 -11.54 10.95 6.89
CA ALA A 84 -11.35 12.37 6.62
C ALA A 84 -12.14 13.24 7.61
N ALA A 85 -13.29 12.74 8.07
CA ALA A 85 -13.96 13.28 9.24
C ALA A 85 -13.11 12.92 10.46
N GLY A 86 -12.29 13.87 10.92
CA GLY A 86 -11.36 13.66 12.03
C GLY A 86 -12.03 13.00 13.24
N THR A 87 -11.28 12.17 13.98
CA THR A 87 -11.77 11.53 15.19
C THR A 87 -12.22 12.61 16.19
N PRO A 88 -13.47 12.61 16.71
CA PRO A 88 -13.89 13.59 17.71
C PRO A 88 -13.07 13.36 18.99
N GLY A 89 -12.04 14.18 19.21
CA GLY A 89 -11.04 13.96 20.25
C GLY A 89 -10.36 15.24 20.73
N VAL A 90 -11.10 16.05 21.49
CA VAL A 90 -10.66 17.00 22.54
C VAL A 90 -9.75 18.20 22.16
N LEU A 91 -9.06 18.26 21.02
CA LEU A 91 -8.20 19.41 20.67
C LEU A 91 -8.19 19.71 19.15
N GLY A 92 -9.03 20.67 18.71
CA GLY A 92 -8.93 21.29 17.38
C GLY A 92 -9.28 20.40 16.19
N GLU A 93 -9.30 20.99 14.98
CA GLU A 93 -9.35 20.23 13.72
C GLU A 93 -8.13 19.29 13.67
N VAL A 94 -8.39 17.98 13.72
CA VAL A 94 -7.35 16.95 13.64
C VAL A 94 -7.03 16.74 12.17
N ASP A 95 -5.82 17.13 11.74
CA ASP A 95 -5.27 16.75 10.43
C ASP A 95 -5.25 15.22 10.34
N PRO A 96 -6.07 14.59 9.47
CA PRO A 96 -6.16 13.13 9.41
C PRO A 96 -4.84 12.49 8.99
N HIS A 97 -4.03 13.15 8.16
CA HIS A 97 -2.69 12.68 7.82
C HIS A 97 -1.74 12.78 9.03
N GLY A 98 -1.94 13.76 9.90
CA GLY A 98 -1.22 13.87 11.18
C GLY A 98 -1.47 12.68 12.11
N VAL A 99 -2.68 12.10 12.10
CA VAL A 99 -3.00 10.88 12.86
C VAL A 99 -2.26 9.68 12.28
N LEU A 100 -2.25 9.53 10.96
CA LEU A 100 -1.56 8.45 10.25
C LEU A 100 -0.05 8.50 10.52
N ARG A 101 0.58 9.66 10.29
CA ARG A 101 1.99 9.89 10.57
C ARG A 101 2.32 9.66 12.04
N GLY A 102 1.55 10.24 12.96
CA GLY A 102 1.78 10.05 14.39
C GLY A 102 1.64 8.59 14.84
N SER A 103 0.85 7.78 14.13
CA SER A 103 0.80 6.34 14.36
C SER A 103 2.06 5.63 13.91
N LEU A 104 2.59 5.98 12.74
CA LEU A 104 3.87 5.45 12.25
C LEU A 104 5.03 5.86 13.16
N ASP A 105 5.11 7.12 13.55
CA ASP A 105 6.17 7.63 14.44
C ASP A 105 6.22 6.85 15.77
N ARG A 106 5.05 6.49 16.32
CA ARG A 106 4.97 5.67 17.54
C ARG A 106 5.43 4.24 17.31
N ALA A 107 5.15 3.65 16.15
CA ALA A 107 5.63 2.31 15.81
C ALA A 107 7.15 2.32 15.58
N LEU A 108 7.66 3.30 14.84
CA LEU A 108 9.10 3.47 14.58
C LEU A 108 9.90 3.84 15.84
N ALA A 109 9.27 4.39 16.88
CA ALA A 109 9.95 4.61 18.16
C ALA A 109 10.49 3.33 18.81
N PHE A 110 9.99 2.15 18.43
CA PHE A 110 10.51 0.84 18.87
C PHE A 110 11.67 0.33 18.00
N ASN A 111 11.90 0.95 16.84
CA ASN A 111 12.95 0.61 15.89
C ASN A 111 13.71 1.89 15.47
N PRO A 112 14.71 2.34 16.26
CA PRO A 112 15.38 3.61 16.04
C PRO A 112 16.25 3.67 14.77
N GLU A 113 16.52 2.53 14.14
CA GLU A 113 17.26 2.48 12.87
C GLU A 113 16.35 2.67 11.65
N ALA A 114 15.04 2.47 11.81
CA ALA A 114 14.05 2.71 10.76
C ALA A 114 13.61 4.17 10.74
N VAL A 115 13.75 4.81 9.58
CA VAL A 115 13.49 6.25 9.40
C VAL A 115 12.47 6.46 8.29
N ALA A 116 11.33 7.05 8.63
CA ALA A 116 10.39 7.56 7.63
C ALA A 116 10.97 8.82 6.97
N VAL A 117 11.33 8.72 5.68
CA VAL A 117 11.98 9.81 4.95
C VAL A 117 11.00 10.62 4.10
N HIS A 118 9.92 10.00 3.62
CA HIS A 118 8.91 10.65 2.79
C HIS A 118 7.49 10.24 3.19
N GLU A 119 6.58 11.20 3.12
CA GLU A 119 5.14 11.03 3.31
C GLU A 119 4.42 11.48 2.04
N PHE A 120 3.59 10.58 1.50
CA PHE A 120 2.67 10.82 0.39
C PHE A 120 1.27 10.89 0.94
N ARG A 121 0.43 11.75 0.37
CA ARG A 121 -0.92 12.04 0.84
C ARG A 121 -1.87 11.99 -0.33
N TRP A 122 -2.96 11.26 -0.16
CA TRP A 122 -3.98 11.14 -1.19
C TRP A 122 -5.38 11.24 -0.60
N SER A 123 -6.25 11.95 -1.31
CA SER A 123 -7.69 11.78 -1.20
C SER A 123 -8.16 10.58 -2.02
N HIS A 124 -9.40 10.14 -1.82
CA HIS A 124 -10.04 9.15 -2.70
C HIS A 124 -9.95 9.53 -4.18
N ARG A 125 -10.19 10.81 -4.50
CA ARG A 125 -10.12 11.32 -5.87
C ARG A 125 -8.71 11.25 -6.46
N ASP A 126 -7.68 11.56 -5.67
CA ASP A 126 -6.29 11.47 -6.14
C ASP A 126 -5.96 10.02 -6.50
N LEU A 127 -6.38 9.06 -5.66
CA LEU A 127 -6.19 7.63 -5.94
C LEU A 127 -6.98 7.19 -7.19
N ALA A 128 -8.24 7.58 -7.34
CA ALA A 128 -9.02 7.27 -8.54
C ALA A 128 -8.38 7.83 -9.82
N THR A 129 -7.76 9.02 -9.73
CA THR A 129 -7.04 9.64 -10.85
C THR A 129 -5.87 8.79 -11.32
N VAL A 130 -5.16 8.10 -10.41
CA VAL A 130 -4.08 7.16 -10.78
C VAL A 130 -4.59 6.04 -11.71
N TYR A 131 -5.79 5.51 -11.45
CA TYR A 131 -6.39 4.48 -12.30
C TYR A 131 -6.74 5.05 -13.68
N GLU A 132 -7.31 6.26 -13.73
CA GLU A 132 -7.64 6.93 -14.99
C GLU A 132 -6.39 7.20 -15.84
N GLU A 133 -5.30 7.64 -15.21
CA GLU A 133 -4.00 7.87 -15.87
C GLU A 133 -3.37 6.59 -16.42
N ASP A 134 -3.65 5.43 -15.79
CA ASP A 134 -3.25 4.10 -16.28
C ASP A 134 -4.22 3.52 -17.33
N GLY A 135 -5.20 4.31 -17.78
CA GLY A 135 -6.12 3.94 -18.87
C GLY A 135 -7.40 3.22 -18.42
N VAL A 136 -7.68 3.15 -17.11
CA VAL A 136 -8.98 2.67 -16.62
C VAL A 136 -10.07 3.69 -16.95
N PRO A 137 -11.25 3.27 -17.45
CA PRO A 137 -12.32 4.22 -17.77
C PRO A 137 -12.77 5.04 -16.55
N PRO A 138 -12.98 6.37 -16.68
CA PRO A 138 -13.44 7.22 -15.59
C PRO A 138 -14.70 6.68 -14.93
N GLY A 139 -14.74 6.72 -13.60
CA GLY A 139 -15.85 6.24 -12.79
C GLY A 139 -15.88 4.73 -12.53
N SER A 140 -14.98 3.93 -13.12
CA SER A 140 -14.95 2.47 -12.91
C SER A 140 -14.66 2.07 -11.46
N VAL A 141 -13.95 2.91 -10.73
CA VAL A 141 -13.52 2.68 -9.34
C VAL A 141 -14.21 3.61 -8.32
N ASP A 142 -15.26 4.34 -8.72
CA ASP A 142 -15.95 5.31 -7.84
C ASP A 142 -16.51 4.68 -6.56
N ARG A 143 -16.83 3.38 -6.62
CA ARG A 143 -17.40 2.62 -5.49
C ARG A 143 -16.34 1.90 -4.66
N TRP A 144 -15.09 1.91 -5.09
CA TRP A 144 -14.02 1.25 -4.35
C TRP A 144 -13.68 2.05 -3.10
N SER A 145 -13.38 1.35 -2.01
CA SER A 145 -12.87 2.00 -0.82
C SER A 145 -11.46 2.54 -1.06
N VAL A 146 -10.99 3.43 -0.19
CA VAL A 146 -9.58 3.86 -0.22
C VAL A 146 -8.65 2.65 -0.03
N ALA A 147 -9.04 1.65 0.77
CA ALA A 147 -8.27 0.42 0.92
C ALA A 147 -8.14 -0.35 -0.40
N ASP A 148 -9.23 -0.52 -1.14
CA ASP A 148 -9.21 -1.26 -2.41
C ASP A 148 -8.41 -0.51 -3.48
N LEU A 149 -8.53 0.83 -3.51
CA LEU A 149 -7.72 1.66 -4.40
C LEU A 149 -6.22 1.52 -4.12
N LEU A 150 -5.81 1.54 -2.85
CA LEU A 150 -4.41 1.33 -2.45
C LEU A 150 -3.92 -0.08 -2.78
N ARG A 151 -4.75 -1.11 -2.55
CA ARG A 151 -4.40 -2.51 -2.87
C ARG A 151 -4.23 -2.72 -4.36
N GLY A 152 -5.06 -2.12 -5.21
CA GLY A 152 -4.88 -2.24 -6.65
C GLY A 152 -3.62 -1.52 -7.15
N ILE A 153 -3.31 -0.34 -6.62
CA ILE A 153 -2.05 0.37 -6.91
C ILE A 153 -0.82 -0.47 -6.47
N LEU A 154 -0.93 -1.16 -5.33
CA LEU A 154 0.10 -2.10 -4.88
C LEU A 154 0.21 -3.33 -5.81
N ALA A 155 -0.92 -3.91 -6.21
CA ALA A 155 -0.96 -5.05 -7.12
C ALA A 155 -0.38 -4.72 -8.51
N GLN A 156 -0.41 -3.45 -8.93
CA GLN A 156 0.32 -3.00 -10.11
C GLN A 156 1.84 -3.23 -10.00
N CYS A 157 2.40 -3.15 -8.79
CA CYS A 157 3.81 -3.47 -8.54
C CYS A 157 4.11 -4.98 -8.63
N CYS A 158 3.07 -5.82 -8.69
CA CYS A 158 3.14 -7.26 -8.86
C CYS A 158 2.98 -7.70 -10.34
N ASP A 159 3.19 -6.78 -11.28
CA ASP A 159 3.02 -6.95 -12.73
C ASP A 159 1.58 -7.30 -13.15
N VAL A 160 0.57 -6.81 -12.42
CA VAL A 160 -0.84 -6.94 -12.82
C VAL A 160 -1.38 -5.57 -13.25
N PRO A 161 -1.81 -5.39 -14.52
CA PRO A 161 -2.37 -4.12 -14.97
C PRO A 161 -3.60 -3.69 -14.15
N LEU A 162 -3.76 -2.38 -13.91
CA LEU A 162 -4.94 -1.88 -13.18
C LEU A 162 -6.25 -2.20 -13.91
N SER A 163 -6.24 -2.23 -15.25
CA SER A 163 -7.39 -2.64 -16.06
C SER A 163 -7.86 -4.06 -15.76
N ASP A 164 -6.92 -4.98 -15.52
CA ASP A 164 -7.21 -6.39 -15.30
C ASP A 164 -7.76 -6.60 -13.88
N LEU A 165 -7.19 -5.89 -12.89
CA LEU A 165 -7.72 -5.84 -11.52
C LEU A 165 -9.15 -5.29 -11.49
N VAL A 166 -9.42 -4.20 -12.21
CA VAL A 166 -10.77 -3.60 -12.26
C VAL A 166 -11.77 -4.54 -12.95
N ALA A 167 -11.37 -5.23 -14.01
CA ALA A 167 -12.23 -6.20 -14.70
C ALA A 167 -12.53 -7.44 -13.85
N GLY A 168 -11.57 -7.85 -13.02
CA GLY A 168 -11.64 -9.03 -12.15
C GLY A 168 -12.28 -8.83 -10.79
N TYR A 169 -12.44 -7.57 -10.35
CA TYR A 169 -12.91 -7.23 -9.01
C TYR A 169 -14.38 -7.65 -8.76
N PRO A 170 -14.71 -8.22 -7.58
CA PRO A 170 -13.81 -8.51 -6.45
C PRO A 170 -13.16 -9.90 -6.50
N ASP A 171 -13.51 -10.72 -7.50
CA ASP A 171 -13.36 -12.18 -7.40
C ASP A 171 -11.97 -12.69 -7.80
N CYS A 172 -11.39 -12.23 -8.90
CA CYS A 172 -10.18 -12.85 -9.45
C CYS A 172 -9.41 -11.95 -10.42
N ALA A 173 -8.08 -11.83 -10.28
CA ALA A 173 -7.24 -10.99 -11.13
C ALA A 173 -6.98 -11.54 -12.55
N TYR A 174 -7.21 -12.83 -12.78
CA TYR A 174 -6.74 -13.53 -13.98
C TYR A 174 -7.85 -14.13 -14.85
N GLY A 175 -9.13 -13.81 -14.56
CA GLY A 175 -10.27 -14.25 -15.35
C GLY A 175 -10.28 -15.77 -15.58
N ASP A 176 -10.34 -16.19 -16.84
CA ASP A 176 -10.35 -17.61 -17.23
C ASP A 176 -8.97 -18.27 -17.28
N ALA A 177 -7.88 -17.53 -17.05
CA ALA A 177 -6.53 -18.10 -17.11
C ALA A 177 -6.32 -19.11 -15.97
N PRO A 178 -5.80 -20.33 -16.23
CA PRO A 178 -5.57 -21.30 -15.16
C PRO A 178 -4.53 -20.81 -14.14
N HIS A 179 -4.94 -20.67 -12.88
CA HIS A 179 -4.08 -20.31 -11.75
C HIS A 179 -4.67 -20.86 -10.43
N PRO A 180 -3.87 -20.97 -9.35
CA PRO A 180 -4.39 -21.18 -8.01
C PRO A 180 -5.11 -19.90 -7.56
N CYS A 181 -6.43 -19.87 -7.70
CA CYS A 181 -7.25 -18.72 -7.33
C CYS A 181 -7.43 -18.65 -5.81
N GLU A 182 -7.22 -17.46 -5.26
CA GLU A 182 -7.39 -17.09 -3.85
C GLU A 182 -8.82 -16.58 -3.57
N PHE A 183 -9.67 -16.46 -4.61
CA PHE A 183 -11.04 -15.91 -4.55
C PHE A 183 -11.12 -14.47 -4.06
N ASP A 184 -10.02 -13.73 -4.20
CA ASP A 184 -9.91 -12.30 -4.01
C ASP A 184 -8.92 -11.76 -5.04
N VAL A 185 -9.32 -10.70 -5.76
CA VAL A 185 -8.52 -10.13 -6.85
C VAL A 185 -7.15 -9.63 -6.40
N PHE A 186 -7.01 -9.12 -5.18
CA PHE A 186 -5.74 -8.60 -4.68
C PHE A 186 -4.85 -9.74 -4.19
N ASP A 187 -5.41 -10.68 -3.43
CA ASP A 187 -4.66 -11.84 -2.94
C ASP A 187 -4.18 -12.72 -4.09
N ASP A 188 -4.94 -12.85 -5.20
CA ASP A 188 -4.49 -13.49 -6.43
C ASP A 188 -3.20 -12.85 -6.97
N ALA A 189 -3.17 -11.52 -7.05
CA ALA A 189 -2.02 -10.76 -7.54
C ALA A 189 -0.79 -10.94 -6.64
N PHE A 190 -0.97 -10.82 -5.32
CA PHE A 190 0.11 -10.95 -4.35
C PHE A 190 0.65 -12.37 -4.26
N ALA A 191 -0.23 -13.37 -4.26
CA ALA A 191 0.15 -14.78 -4.22
C ALA A 191 0.87 -15.19 -5.52
N ALA A 192 0.40 -14.73 -6.67
CA ALA A 192 1.08 -14.98 -7.95
C ALA A 192 2.48 -14.37 -7.99
N TRP A 193 2.67 -13.17 -7.45
CA TRP A 193 3.99 -12.55 -7.34
C TRP A 193 4.91 -13.30 -6.36
N GLY A 194 4.42 -13.65 -5.17
CA GLY A 194 5.18 -14.42 -4.19
C GLY A 194 5.66 -15.77 -4.75
N ARG A 195 4.83 -16.44 -5.54
CA ARG A 195 5.19 -17.69 -6.26
C ARG A 195 6.28 -17.51 -7.32
N ARG A 196 6.55 -16.30 -7.82
CA ARG A 196 7.64 -16.03 -8.78
C ARG A 196 8.98 -15.77 -8.08
N LEU A 197 8.96 -15.42 -6.79
CA LEU A 197 10.15 -15.17 -5.99
C LEU A 197 10.75 -16.44 -5.36
N GLY A 198 9.93 -17.46 -5.13
CA GLY A 198 10.34 -18.78 -4.61
C GLY A 198 10.79 -19.73 -5.70
#